data_AF-A0A383F3F8-F1
#
_entry.id   AF-A0A383F3F8-F1
#
_cell.length_a   1.000
_cell.length_b   1.000
_cell.length_c   1.000
_cell.angle_alpha   90.00
_cell.angle_beta   90.00
_cell.angle_gamma   90.00
#
_symmetry.space_group_name_H-M   'P 1'
#
loop_
_entity.id
_entity.type
_entity.pdbx_description
1 polymer ?
#
loop_
_entity_poly.entity_id
_entity_poly.type
_entity_poly.pdbx_seq_one_letter_code
_entity_poly.pdbx_strand_id
1 'polypeptide(L)'
;MLKIIIPVIIICFILVFAFVLYTYWYLFPTSFVDIVRDIRDNVQGVTKSTEQSLGVPPKYTINDNDFIVEEYVTGLHQPTTMAFLDDDIIILEKNTGKVLLIQDGKNNNQYLLDFNVNSYWES
;
A
#
# COMPACT_ATOMS: atom_id res chain seq x y z
N MET A 1 16.60 -42.80 8.80
CA MET A 1 16.87 -42.00 7.59
C MET A 1 15.60 -41.43 6.96
N LEU A 2 14.54 -42.23 6.75
CA LEU A 2 13.26 -41.76 6.16
C LEU A 2 12.63 -40.54 6.88
N LYS A 3 12.72 -40.49 8.22
CA LYS A 3 12.21 -39.38 9.05
C LYS A 3 12.83 -38.00 8.73
N ILE A 4 14.03 -37.97 8.16
CA ILE A 4 14.74 -36.72 7.79
C ILE A 4 14.57 -36.44 6.29
N ILE A 5 14.42 -37.46 5.46
CA ILE A 5 14.24 -37.31 4.01
C ILE A 5 12.89 -36.67 3.68
N ILE A 6 11.82 -37.09 4.35
CA ILE A 6 10.47 -36.54 4.14
C ILE A 6 10.42 -35.01 4.37
N PRO A 7 10.87 -34.45 5.51
CA PRO A 7 10.81 -33.00 5.72
C PRO A 7 11.70 -32.22 4.74
N VAL A 8 12.85 -32.78 4.34
CA VAL A 8 13.74 -32.14 3.34
C VAL A 8 13.06 -32.03 1.98
N ILE A 9 12.35 -33.08 1.54
CA ILE A 9 11.58 -33.05 0.29
C ILE A 9 10.46 -32.02 0.36
N ILE A 10 9.74 -31.93 1.48
CA ILE A 10 8.67 -30.96 1.67
C ILE A 10 9.21 -29.53 1.60
N ILE A 11 10.33 -29.24 2.27
CA ILE A 11 10.97 -27.93 2.22
C ILE A 11 11.40 -27.60 0.78
N CYS A 12 11.99 -28.55 0.08
CA CYS A 12 12.41 -28.36 -1.31
C CYS A 12 11.21 -28.08 -2.22
N PHE A 13 10.09 -28.78 -2.02
CA PHE A 13 8.85 -28.55 -2.76
C PHE A 13 8.27 -27.16 -2.49
N ILE A 14 8.25 -26.73 -1.22
CA ILE A 14 7.78 -25.39 -0.84
C ILE A 14 8.65 -24.30 -1.48
N LEU A 15 9.98 -24.47 -1.48
CA LEU A 15 10.89 -23.51 -2.10
C LEU A 15 10.69 -23.42 -3.62
N VAL A 16 10.51 -24.56 -4.29
CA VAL A 16 10.22 -24.59 -5.73
C VAL A 16 8.85 -23.97 -6.01
N PHE A 17 7.83 -24.31 -5.24
CA PHE A 17 6.49 -23.74 -5.38
C PHE A 17 6.49 -22.23 -5.15
N ALA A 18 7.20 -21.74 -4.13
CA ALA A 18 7.38 -20.32 -3.87
C ALA A 18 8.14 -19.62 -5.02
N PHE A 19 9.19 -20.25 -5.56
CA PHE A 19 9.93 -19.72 -6.71
C PHE A 19 9.06 -19.63 -7.97
N VAL A 20 8.23 -20.64 -8.23
CA VAL A 20 7.24 -20.63 -9.31
C VAL A 20 6.23 -19.50 -9.06
N LEU A 21 5.62 -19.40 -7.89
CA LEU A 21 4.67 -18.32 -7.57
C LEU A 21 5.30 -16.92 -7.72
N TYR A 22 6.56 -16.76 -7.33
CA TYR A 22 7.31 -15.51 -7.49
C TYR A 22 7.54 -15.17 -8.96
N THR A 23 7.98 -16.16 -9.76
CA THR A 23 8.26 -15.98 -11.19
C THR A 23 6.98 -15.76 -12.00
N TYR A 24 5.92 -16.47 -11.64
CA TYR A 24 4.62 -16.46 -12.31
C TYR A 24 3.60 -15.62 -11.53
N TRP A 25 4.03 -14.50 -10.94
CA TRP A 25 3.13 -13.60 -10.22
C TRP A 25 1.98 -13.08 -11.11
N TYR A 26 2.23 -12.97 -12.41
CA TYR A 26 1.24 -12.58 -13.42
C TYR A 26 0.13 -13.61 -13.67
N LEU A 27 0.24 -14.83 -13.10
CA LEU A 27 -0.80 -15.85 -13.20
C LEU A 27 -2.02 -15.52 -12.32
N PHE A 28 -1.85 -14.66 -11.32
CA PHE A 28 -2.95 -14.20 -10.48
C PHE A 28 -3.75 -13.11 -11.20
N PRO A 29 -5.09 -13.10 -11.07
CA PRO A 29 -5.91 -11.99 -11.54
C PRO A 29 -5.42 -10.67 -10.95
N THR A 30 -5.41 -9.58 -11.74
CA THR A 30 -4.95 -8.27 -11.29
C THR A 30 -5.73 -7.73 -10.09
N SER A 31 -7.03 -8.03 -10.00
CA SER A 31 -7.84 -7.70 -8.82
C SER A 31 -7.30 -8.33 -7.54
N PHE A 32 -6.75 -9.54 -7.60
CA PHE A 32 -6.10 -10.18 -6.46
C PHE A 32 -4.75 -9.52 -6.15
N VAL A 33 -3.96 -9.20 -7.17
CA VAL A 33 -2.67 -8.50 -6.99
C VAL A 33 -2.86 -7.12 -6.35
N ASP A 34 -3.90 -6.39 -6.75
CA ASP A 34 -4.25 -5.09 -6.16
C ASP A 34 -4.63 -5.21 -4.69
N ILE A 35 -5.44 -6.22 -4.31
CA ILE A 35 -5.75 -6.49 -2.90
C ILE A 35 -4.50 -6.80 -2.09
N VAL A 36 -3.61 -7.66 -2.60
CA VAL A 36 -2.37 -8.02 -1.88
C VAL A 36 -1.41 -6.82 -1.78
N ARG A 37 -1.38 -5.96 -2.80
CA ARG A 37 -0.59 -4.73 -2.80
C ARG A 37 -1.15 -3.71 -1.81
N ASP A 38 -2.46 -3.52 -1.78
CA ASP A 38 -3.13 -2.64 -0.82
C ASP A 38 -2.87 -3.11 0.63
N ILE A 39 -2.97 -4.41 0.91
CA ILE A 39 -2.62 -4.96 2.22
C ILE A 39 -1.15 -4.69 2.56
N ARG A 40 -0.23 -4.91 1.61
CA ARG A 40 1.21 -4.63 1.81
C ARG A 40 1.43 -3.15 2.13
N ASP A 41 0.81 -2.24 1.37
CA ASP A 41 0.98 -0.80 1.52
C ASP A 41 0.43 -0.33 2.87
N ASN A 42 -0.72 -0.86 3.30
CA ASN A 42 -1.29 -0.63 4.63
C ASN A 42 -0.38 -1.14 5.76
N VAL A 43 0.13 -2.38 5.65
CA VAL A 43 1.09 -2.94 6.64
C VAL A 43 2.39 -2.14 6.67
N GLN A 44 2.85 -1.65 5.51
CA GLN A 44 4.02 -0.77 5.43
C GLN A 44 3.76 0.59 6.10
N GLY A 45 2.55 1.13 5.99
CA GLY A 45 2.15 2.35 6.71
C GLY A 45 2.22 2.17 8.23
N VAL A 46 1.70 1.05 8.74
CA VAL A 46 1.73 0.70 10.17
C VAL A 46 3.15 0.43 10.69
N THR A 47 3.99 -0.22 9.87
CA THR A 47 5.38 -0.50 10.25
C THR A 47 6.25 0.75 10.15
N LYS A 48 6.04 1.67 9.21
CA LYS A 48 6.80 2.94 9.13
C LYS A 48 6.50 3.90 10.28
N SER A 49 5.25 3.99 10.74
CA SER A 49 4.93 4.75 11.95
C SER A 49 5.52 4.11 13.22
N THR A 50 5.84 2.82 13.19
CA THR A 50 6.52 2.10 14.28
C THR A 50 8.06 2.09 14.15
N GLU A 51 8.60 2.10 12.93
CA GLU A 51 10.05 2.05 12.63
C GLU A 51 10.76 3.40 12.74
N GLN A 52 10.03 4.52 12.72
CA GLN A 52 10.65 5.81 13.08
C GLN A 52 11.11 5.86 14.56
N SER A 53 10.76 4.86 15.36
CA SER A 53 11.21 4.67 16.75
C SER A 53 12.47 3.81 16.90
N LEU A 54 12.86 3.00 15.90
CA LEU A 54 13.99 2.06 16.02
C LEU A 54 15.27 2.56 15.33
N GLY A 55 15.83 3.66 15.85
CA GLY A 55 17.26 3.99 15.71
C GLY A 55 17.81 4.23 14.29
N VAL A 56 16.98 4.20 13.24
CA VAL A 56 17.37 4.60 11.90
C VAL A 56 17.19 6.12 11.81
N PRO A 57 18.29 6.90 11.64
CA PRO A 57 18.16 8.34 11.51
C PRO A 57 17.31 8.65 10.27
N PRO A 58 16.25 9.46 10.39
CA PRO A 58 15.41 9.78 9.25
C PRO A 58 16.28 10.47 8.19
N LYS A 59 16.08 10.09 6.91
CA LYS A 59 16.80 10.69 5.77
C LYS A 59 16.68 12.22 5.73
N TYR A 60 15.60 12.74 6.31
CA TYR A 60 15.33 14.16 6.47
C TYR A 60 15.01 14.43 7.93
N THR A 61 15.67 15.43 8.52
CA THR A 61 15.39 15.90 9.88
C THR A 61 14.49 17.13 9.77
N ILE A 62 13.30 17.07 10.38
CA ILE A 62 12.47 18.25 10.58
C ILE A 62 13.13 19.05 11.69
N ASN A 63 13.70 20.21 11.36
CA ASN A 63 14.30 21.13 12.33
C ASN A 63 13.26 22.17 12.79
N ASP A 64 12.16 21.66 13.31
CA ASP A 64 11.08 22.43 13.92
C ASP A 64 10.65 21.66 15.18
N ASN A 65 10.81 22.29 16.34
CA ASN A 65 10.56 21.67 17.62
C ASN A 65 9.05 21.54 17.93
N ASP A 66 8.21 22.29 17.21
CA ASP A 66 6.76 22.38 17.46
C ASP A 66 5.93 21.80 16.30
N PHE A 67 6.58 21.09 15.36
CA PHE A 67 5.88 20.45 14.25
C PHE A 67 5.13 19.20 14.72
N ILE A 68 3.81 19.20 14.55
CA ILE A 68 2.92 18.09 14.89
C ILE A 68 2.48 17.41 13.60
N VAL A 69 2.65 16.09 13.54
CA VAL A 69 2.07 15.25 12.48
C VAL A 69 0.83 14.56 13.04
N GLU A 70 -0.29 14.71 12.35
CA GLU A 70 -1.55 14.04 12.69
C GLU A 70 -2.11 13.26 11.50
N GLU A 71 -2.80 12.17 11.79
CA GLU A 71 -3.55 11.41 10.78
C GLU A 71 -4.86 12.15 10.48
N TYR A 72 -5.02 12.61 9.23
CA TYR A 72 -6.19 13.38 8.83
C TYR A 72 -7.32 12.54 8.19
N VAL A 73 -6.96 11.53 7.39
CA VAL A 73 -7.93 10.63 6.73
C VAL A 73 -7.29 9.26 6.48
N THR A 74 -8.08 8.19 6.61
CA THR A 74 -7.65 6.79 6.38
C THR A 74 -8.53 6.07 5.37
N GLY A 75 -8.15 4.85 4.98
CA GLY A 75 -8.94 4.00 4.08
C GLY A 75 -8.89 4.42 2.62
N LEU A 76 -7.85 5.14 2.21
CA LEU A 76 -7.60 5.53 0.82
C LEU A 76 -6.94 4.38 0.05
N HIS A 77 -7.38 4.15 -1.18
CA HIS A 77 -6.85 3.10 -2.05
C HIS A 77 -5.78 3.67 -3.00
N GLN A 78 -4.52 3.56 -2.58
CA GLN A 78 -3.34 3.97 -3.36
C GLN A 78 -3.36 5.45 -3.80
N PRO A 79 -3.39 6.37 -2.83
CA PRO A 79 -3.35 7.80 -3.11
C PRO A 79 -1.99 8.19 -3.71
N THR A 80 -2.01 8.97 -4.79
CA THR A 80 -0.77 9.39 -5.48
C THR A 80 -0.58 10.89 -5.55
N THR A 81 -1.69 11.65 -5.61
CA THR A 81 -1.65 13.11 -5.68
C THR A 81 -2.65 13.68 -4.69
N MET A 82 -2.26 14.78 -4.04
CA MET A 82 -3.07 15.54 -3.11
C MET A 82 -2.98 17.02 -3.47
N ALA A 83 -4.08 17.75 -3.37
CA ALA A 83 -4.09 19.21 -3.42
C ALA A 83 -5.09 19.78 -2.42
N PHE A 84 -4.80 20.97 -1.91
CA PHE A 84 -5.70 21.73 -1.05
C PHE A 84 -6.59 22.62 -1.91
N LEU A 85 -7.88 22.62 -1.60
CA LEU A 85 -8.89 23.48 -2.21
C LEU A 85 -9.64 24.19 -1.08
N ASP A 86 -9.19 25.40 -0.76
CA ASP A 86 -9.63 26.16 0.42
C ASP A 86 -9.48 25.32 1.70
N ASP A 87 -10.59 24.97 2.36
CA ASP A 87 -10.62 24.16 3.59
C ASP A 87 -10.66 22.64 3.31
N ASP A 88 -10.83 22.24 2.05
CA ASP A 88 -10.96 20.85 1.64
C ASP A 88 -9.66 20.28 1.04
N ILE A 89 -9.56 18.96 1.01
CA ILE A 89 -8.44 18.26 0.37
C ILE A 89 -8.98 17.38 -0.74
N ILE A 90 -8.40 17.47 -1.94
CA ILE A 90 -8.67 16.55 -3.04
C ILE A 90 -7.54 15.53 -3.19
N ILE A 91 -7.91 14.26 -3.36
CA ILE A 91 -6.97 13.14 -3.45
C ILE A 91 -7.26 12.30 -4.70
N LEU A 92 -6.21 11.98 -5.47
CA LEU A 92 -6.28 11.06 -6.60
C LEU A 92 -5.85 9.65 -6.18
N GLU A 93 -6.76 8.69 -6.34
CA GLU A 93 -6.47 7.25 -6.25
C GLU A 93 -6.08 6.69 -7.62
N LYS A 94 -4.81 6.26 -7.79
CA LYS A 94 -4.28 5.85 -9.10
C LYS A 94 -5.07 4.71 -9.72
N ASN A 95 -5.34 3.68 -8.91
CA ASN A 95 -5.86 2.42 -9.41
C ASN A 95 -7.37 2.43 -9.67
N THR A 96 -8.11 3.24 -8.92
CA THR A 96 -9.56 3.40 -9.10
C THR A 96 -9.88 4.51 -10.10
N GLY A 97 -8.96 5.45 -10.33
CA GLY A 97 -9.20 6.63 -11.16
C GLY A 97 -10.12 7.65 -10.49
N LYS A 98 -10.42 7.47 -9.19
CA LYS A 98 -11.33 8.34 -8.44
C LYS A 98 -10.58 9.54 -7.90
N VAL A 99 -11.23 10.70 -7.99
CA VAL A 99 -10.83 11.92 -7.31
C VAL A 99 -11.76 12.13 -6.13
N LEU A 100 -11.23 11.94 -4.92
CA LEU A 100 -11.96 12.05 -3.66
C LEU A 100 -11.90 13.49 -3.15
N LEU A 101 -13.02 13.97 -2.61
CA LEU A 101 -13.06 15.18 -1.79
C LEU A 101 -13.07 14.77 -0.31
N ILE A 102 -12.10 15.26 0.45
CA ILE A 102 -11.98 15.05 1.88
C ILE A 102 -12.37 16.36 2.58
N GLN A 103 -13.38 16.29 3.44
CA GLN A 103 -13.88 17.41 4.23
C GLN A 103 -13.95 16.97 5.69
N ASP A 104 -13.52 17.82 6.62
CA ASP A 104 -13.51 17.53 8.06
C ASP A 104 -12.85 16.19 8.44
N GLY A 105 -11.77 15.82 7.73
CA GLY A 105 -11.06 14.55 7.92
C GLY A 105 -11.85 13.29 7.52
N LYS A 106 -12.99 13.44 6.85
CA LYS A 106 -13.85 12.32 6.45
C LYS A 106 -13.80 12.08 4.95
N ASN A 107 -13.58 10.83 4.58
CA ASN A 107 -13.90 10.34 3.25
C ASN A 107 -15.40 10.03 3.20
N ASN A 108 -16.21 10.98 2.72
CA ASN A 108 -17.66 10.83 2.63
C ASN A 108 -18.10 9.87 1.49
N ASN A 109 -17.17 9.12 0.89
CA ASN A 109 -17.36 8.33 -0.34
C ASN A 109 -17.93 9.14 -1.52
N GLN A 110 -17.87 10.47 -1.45
CA GLN A 110 -18.20 11.36 -2.54
C GLN A 110 -16.93 11.58 -3.38
N TYR A 111 -16.99 11.11 -4.62
CA TYR A 111 -15.95 11.35 -5.61
C TYR A 111 -16.40 12.49 -6.52
N LEU A 112 -15.51 13.48 -6.70
CA LEU A 112 -15.72 14.59 -7.61
C LEU A 112 -15.68 14.14 -9.07
N LEU A 113 -14.76 13.22 -9.36
CA LEU A 113 -14.52 12.68 -10.69
C LEU A 113 -14.26 11.19 -10.58
N ASP A 114 -14.78 10.45 -11.56
CA ASP A 114 -14.57 9.01 -11.72
C ASP A 114 -14.07 8.78 -13.15
N PHE A 115 -12.79 8.47 -13.27
CA PHE A 115 -12.17 8.17 -14.54
C PHE A 115 -12.10 6.67 -14.75
N ASN A 116 -12.57 6.21 -15.90
CA ASN A 116 -12.31 4.84 -16.33
C ASN A 116 -10.82 4.69 -16.65
N VAL A 117 -10.06 4.19 -15.68
CA VAL A 117 -8.62 3.95 -15.81
C VAL A 117 -8.34 2.48 -16.03
N ASN A 118 -7.30 2.19 -16.81
CA ASN A 118 -6.80 0.85 -17.02
C ASN A 118 -5.36 0.76 -16.48
N SER A 119 -5.22 0.35 -15.22
CA SER A 119 -3.92 0.22 -14.54
C SER A 119 -3.19 -1.10 -14.84
N TYR A 120 -3.75 -1.97 -15.70
CA TYR A 120 -3.32 -3.36 -15.90
C TYR A 120 -1.84 -3.53 -16.29
N TRP A 121 -1.22 -2.49 -16.85
CA TRP A 121 0.15 -2.53 -17.37
C TRP A 121 1.11 -1.53 -16.72
N GLU A 122 0.64 -0.74 -15.75
CA GLU A 122 1.46 0.25 -15.05
C GLU A 122 1.91 -0.31 -13.69
N SER A 123 2.95 -1.15 -13.73
CA SER A 123 3.70 -1.61 -12.54
C SER A 123 4.79 -0.63 -12.15
#